data_AF-A0A6J5U1Z7-F1
#
_entry.id   AF-A0A6J5U1Z7-F1
#
_cell.length_a   1.000
_cell.length_b   1.000
_cell.length_c   1.000
_cell.angle_alpha   90.00
_cell.angle_beta   90.00
_cell.angle_gamma   90.00
#
_symmetry.space_group_name_H-M   'P 1'
#
loop_
_entity.id
_entity.type
_entity.pdbx_description
1 polymer ?
#
loop_
_entity_poly.entity_id
_entity_poly.type
_entity_poly.pdbx_seq_one_letter_code
_entity_poly.pdbx_strand_id
1 'polypeptide(L)' 'MGKRKSSSRAKLVAKKPREKLDTVFCCPFCNHGSSIECDIDMKNMIGGVFLQRLPRKL' A
#
# COMPACT_ATOMS: atom_id res chain seq x y z
N MET A 1 -48.58 0.14 -12.75
CA MET A 1 -47.88 1.27 -12.10
C MET A 1 -47.04 0.72 -10.92
N GLY A 2 -45.97 -0.04 -11.13
CA GLY A 2 -44.64 0.43 -11.52
C GLY A 2 -43.67 0.31 -10.33
N LYS A 3 -43.03 -0.86 -10.14
CA LYS A 3 -41.99 -1.10 -9.12
C LYS A 3 -40.85 -0.08 -9.32
N ARG A 4 -40.64 0.80 -8.33
CA ARG A 4 -39.58 1.83 -8.41
C ARG A 4 -38.20 1.17 -8.22
N LYS A 5 -37.54 0.93 -9.36
CA LYS A 5 -36.13 0.54 -9.47
C LYS A 5 -35.29 1.82 -9.65
N SER A 6 -34.81 2.43 -8.56
CA SER A 6 -33.82 3.51 -8.69
C SER A 6 -32.97 3.80 -7.44
N SER A 7 -33.32 3.31 -6.26
CA SER A 7 -32.39 3.31 -5.11
C SER A 7 -31.15 2.41 -5.36
N SER A 8 -31.22 1.52 -6.36
CA SER A 8 -30.17 0.58 -6.78
C SER A 8 -28.94 1.19 -7.48
N ARG A 9 -28.71 2.51 -7.45
CA ARG A 9 -27.57 3.09 -8.19
C ARG A 9 -27.03 4.40 -7.61
N ALA A 10 -27.13 4.57 -6.29
CA ALA A 10 -26.00 5.16 -5.58
C ALA A 10 -24.82 4.20 -5.78
N LYS A 11 -24.22 4.24 -6.98
CA LYS A 11 -22.92 3.65 -7.25
C LYS A 11 -22.07 4.19 -6.13
N LEU A 12 -21.81 3.34 -5.13
CA LEU A 12 -20.72 3.47 -4.20
C LEU A 12 -19.57 3.95 -5.07
N VAL A 13 -19.27 5.24 -4.99
CA VAL A 13 -18.31 5.89 -5.88
C VAL A 13 -17.08 5.03 -5.76
N ALA A 14 -16.78 4.27 -6.82
CA ALA A 14 -15.73 3.27 -6.77
C ALA A 14 -14.49 4.03 -6.30
N LYS A 15 -14.02 3.70 -5.10
CA LYS A 15 -12.94 4.45 -4.46
C LYS A 15 -11.82 4.51 -5.49
N LYS A 16 -11.39 5.71 -5.85
CA LYS A 16 -10.30 5.90 -6.81
C LYS A 16 -9.17 4.96 -6.39
N PRO A 17 -8.70 4.07 -7.30
CA PRO A 17 -7.57 3.21 -6.99
C PRO A 17 -6.45 4.09 -6.44
N ARG A 18 -5.87 3.68 -5.31
CA ARG A 18 -4.69 4.37 -4.79
C ARG A 18 -3.58 4.17 -5.82
N GLU A 19 -2.87 5.24 -6.16
CA GLU A 19 -1.67 5.13 -6.98
C GLU A 19 -0.68 4.18 -6.29
N LYS A 20 -0.08 3.28 -7.07
CA LYS A 20 0.94 2.37 -6.55
C LYS A 20 2.16 3.22 -6.24
N LEU A 21 2.50 3.32 -4.96
CA LEU A 21 3.73 3.94 -4.49
C LEU A 21 4.90 2.99 -4.74
N ASP A 22 6.09 3.55 -4.95
CA ASP A 22 7.31 2.75 -4.98
C ASP A 22 7.52 2.07 -3.63
N THR A 23 7.92 0.80 -3.67
CA THR A 23 8.19 -0.01 -2.47
C THR A 23 9.67 -0.09 -2.14
N VAL A 24 10.52 0.58 -2.92
CA VAL A 24 11.98 0.48 -2.86
C VAL A 24 12.55 1.88 -2.65
N PHE A 25 13.27 2.07 -1.54
CA PHE A 25 13.89 3.34 -1.17
C PHE A 25 15.37 3.16 -0.81
N CYS A 26 16.15 4.23 -0.97
CA CYS A 26 17.53 4.28 -0.50
C CYS A 26 17.58 4.33 1.03
N CYS A 27 18.36 3.45 1.65
CA CYS A 27 18.57 3.51 3.10
C CYS A 27 19.31 4.79 3.51
N PRO A 28 18.79 5.60 4.44
CA PRO A 28 19.46 6.83 4.88
C PRO A 28 20.78 6.57 5.64
N PHE A 29 21.04 5.32 6.04
CA PHE A 29 22.26 4.94 6.77
C PHE A 29 23.34 4.33 5.88
N CYS A 30 22.98 3.39 4.98
CA CYS A 30 23.96 2.70 4.12
C CYS A 30 23.92 3.15 2.64
N ASN A 31 23.00 4.04 2.27
CA ASN A 31 22.81 4.59 0.92
C ASN A 31 22.68 3.54 -0.19
N HIS A 32 22.29 2.31 0.14
CA HIS A 32 22.07 1.25 -0.84
C HIS A 32 20.68 1.41 -1.48
N GLY A 33 20.62 1.40 -2.81
CA GLY A 33 19.44 1.80 -3.60
C GLY A 33 18.26 0.83 -3.60
N SER A 34 18.27 -0.20 -2.76
CA SER A 34 17.23 -1.24 -2.75
C SER A 34 17.13 -2.00 -1.44
N SER A 35 17.45 -1.35 -0.33
CA SER A 35 17.56 -2.01 0.97
C SER A 35 16.35 -1.82 1.87
N ILE A 36 15.36 -1.03 1.46
CA ILE A 36 14.16 -0.77 2.26
C ILE A 36 12.95 -1.46 1.65
N GLU A 37 12.24 -2.24 2.48
CA GLU A 37 10.90 -2.77 2.21
C GLU A 37 9.87 -2.11 3.15
N CYS A 38 8.65 -1.94 2.65
CA CYS A 38 7.54 -1.34 3.38
C CYS A 38 6.37 -2.31 3.49
N ASP A 39 5.89 -2.56 4.70
CA ASP A 39 4.66 -3.31 4.97
C ASP A 39 3.58 -2.37 5.51
N ILE A 40 2.42 -2.38 4.87
CA ILE A 40 1.27 -1.54 5.26
C ILE A 40 0.13 -2.46 5.68
N ASP A 41 -0.06 -2.61 7.00
CA ASP A 41 -1.23 -3.27 7.54
C ASP A 41 -2.41 -2.30 7.60
N MET A 42 -3.26 -2.38 6.58
CA MET A 42 -4.47 -1.55 6.49
C MET A 42 -5.56 -1.94 7.50
N LYS A 43 -5.50 -3.12 8.13
CA LYS A 43 -6.50 -3.54 9.12
C LYS A 43 -6.25 -2.83 10.45
N ASN A 44 -4.99 -2.75 10.84
CA ASN A 44 -4.56 -2.11 12.08
C ASN A 44 -4.11 -0.66 11.88
N MET A 45 -4.03 -0.18 10.62
CA MET A 45 -3.51 1.14 10.25
C MET A 45 -2.06 1.35 10.72
N ILE A 46 -1.23 0.32 10.58
CA ILE A 46 0.18 0.32 10.97
C ILE A 46 1.04 0.23 9.71
N GLY A 47 2.01 1.13 9.59
CA GLY A 47 3.06 1.08 8.57
C GLY A 47 4.40 0.69 9.19
N GLY A 48 5.00 -0.39 8.68
CA GLY A 48 6.34 -0.84 9.05
C GLY A 48 7.33 -0.60 7.91
N VAL A 49 8.56 -0.22 8.26
CA VAL A 49 9.67 -0.07 7.33
C VAL A 49 10.80 -0.98 7.79
N PHE A 50 11.24 -1.87 6.92
CA PHE A 50 12.27 -2.85 7.21
C PHE A 50 13.47 -2.62 6.32
N LEU A 51 14.66 -2.64 6.94
CA LEU A 51 15.88 -2.83 6.17
C LEU A 51 15.92 -4.31 5.79
N GLN A 52 15.92 -4.61 4.49
CA GLN A 52 16.36 -5.91 4.01
C GLN A 52 17.74 -6.14 4.60
N ARG A 53 17.81 -7.00 5.63
CA ARG A 53 19.08 -7.52 6.10
C ARG A 53 19.66 -8.24 4.89
N LEU A 54 20.58 -7.57 4.19
CA LEU A 54 21.52 -8.25 3.31
C LEU A 54 22.01 -9.47 4.10
N PRO A 55 21.98 -10.69 3.53
CA PRO A 55 22.49 -11.86 4.23
C PRO A 55 23.88 -11.46 4.69
N ARG A 56 24.10 -11.46 6.01
CA ARG A 56 25.47 -11.34 6.53
C ARG A 56 26.20 -12.48 5.84
N LYS A 57 27.03 -12.18 4.85
CA LYS A 57 28.02 -13.13 4.37
C LYS A 57 28.86 -13.43 5.60
N LEU A 58 28.54 -14.54 6.27
CA LEU A 58 29.49 -15.24 7.13
C LEU A 58 30.44 -16.00 6.20
#